data_AF-R6AJ77-F1
#
_entry.id   AF-R6AJ77-F1
#
_cell.length_a   1.000
_cell.length_b   1.000
_cell.length_c   1.000
_cell.angle_alpha   90.00
_cell.angle_beta   90.00
_cell.angle_gamma   90.00
#
_symmetry.space_group_name_H-M   'P 1'
#
loop_
_entity.id
_entity.type
_entity.pdbx_description
1 polymer ?
#
loop_
_entity_poly.entity_id
_entity_poly.type
_entity_poly.pdbx_seq_one_letter_code
_entity_poly.pdbx_strand_id
1 'polypeptide(L)'
;MAEKKEEAIIVTITGPDGDERDYAQDVVIPFQGKEFAVLVSIPTSEDDEEEPDIILARIDTDENGEAEYVPPTDDEYDAVADIYDAM
;
A
#
# COMPACT_ATOMS: atom_id res chain seq x y z
N MET A 1 0.94 -20.61 -18.58
CA MET A 1 -0.17 -20.09 -17.76
C MET A 1 0.36 -18.77 -17.21
N ALA A 2 0.41 -17.70 -18.00
CA ALA A 2 -0.66 -16.73 -18.18
C ALA A 2 -1.09 -16.10 -16.85
N GLU A 3 -0.35 -15.09 -16.40
CA GLU A 3 -0.99 -13.93 -15.78
C GLU A 3 -0.14 -12.71 -16.11
N LYS A 4 -0.64 -11.89 -17.05
CA LYS A 4 -0.34 -10.47 -17.05
C LYS A 4 -0.96 -9.96 -15.74
N LYS A 5 -0.26 -10.06 -14.62
CA LYS A 5 -0.50 -9.12 -13.54
C LYS A 5 -0.12 -7.78 -14.15
N GLU A 6 -1.10 -6.89 -14.28
CA GLU A 6 -0.83 -5.46 -14.42
C GLU A 6 0.36 -5.12 -13.51
N GLU A 7 1.30 -4.30 -13.97
CA GLU A 7 2.56 -4.00 -13.26
C GLU A 7 2.26 -3.41 -11.88
N ALA A 8 1.96 -4.27 -10.91
CA ALA A 8 1.68 -3.92 -9.54
C ALA A 8 2.98 -3.33 -9.00
N ILE A 9 2.91 -2.06 -8.60
CA ILE A 9 4.07 -1.35 -8.11
C ILE A 9 4.45 -2.00 -6.78
N ILE A 10 5.66 -2.58 -6.72
CA ILE A 10 6.20 -3.15 -5.50
C ILE A 10 6.78 -2.00 -4.69
N VAL A 11 6.23 -1.81 -3.51
CA VAL A 11 6.62 -0.76 -2.57
C VAL A 11 7.26 -1.42 -1.36
N THR A 12 8.51 -1.09 -1.09
CA THR A 12 9.19 -1.51 0.13
C THR A 12 8.92 -0.48 1.22
N ILE A 13 8.22 -0.88 2.28
CA ILE A 13 7.93 -0.04 3.44
C ILE A 13 8.86 -0.44 4.57
N THR A 14 9.61 0.51 5.11
CA THR A 14 10.40 0.32 6.33
C THR A 14 9.53 0.64 7.55
N GLY A 15 9.25 -0.37 8.38
CA GLY A 15 8.50 -0.21 9.61
C GLY A 15 9.27 0.55 10.70
N PRO A 16 8.60 0.92 11.81
CA PRO A 16 9.22 1.66 12.92
C PRO A 16 10.37 0.91 13.60
N ASP A 17 10.36 -0.42 13.55
CA ASP A 17 11.42 -1.28 14.09
C ASP A 17 12.62 -1.45 13.14
N GLY A 18 12.54 -0.90 11.91
CA GLY A 18 13.55 -1.02 10.88
C GLY A 18 13.39 -2.25 9.98
N ASP A 19 12.33 -3.03 10.17
CA ASP A 19 11.99 -4.15 9.29
C ASP A 19 11.43 -3.63 7.95
N GLU A 20 12.05 -4.04 6.85
CA GLU A 20 11.60 -3.77 5.50
C GLU A 20 10.67 -4.89 5.04
N ARG A 21 9.49 -4.53 4.54
CA ARG A 21 8.56 -5.48 3.92
C ARG A 21 8.12 -4.97 2.55
N ASP A 22 8.04 -5.90 1.61
CA ASP A 22 7.54 -5.63 0.26
C ASP A 22 6.03 -5.80 0.21
N TYR A 23 5.37 -4.78 -0.33
CA TYR A 23 3.95 -4.77 -0.57
C TYR A 23 3.66 -4.53 -2.04
N ALA A 24 2.62 -5.18 -2.55
CA ALA A 24 2.09 -4.90 -3.87
C ALA A 24 1.03 -3.80 -3.77
N GLN A 25 1.17 -2.74 -4.57
CA GLN A 25 0.11 -1.76 -4.73
C GLN A 25 -1.07 -2.37 -5.49
N ASP A 26 -2.22 -2.45 -4.82
CA ASP A 26 -3.46 -3.00 -5.36
C ASP A 26 -4.30 -1.89 -6.02
N VAL A 27 -4.71 -0.87 -5.25
CA VAL A 27 -5.53 0.25 -5.73
C VAL A 27 -5.05 1.59 -5.19
N VAL A 28 -5.23 2.67 -5.96
CA VAL A 28 -4.98 4.06 -5.53
C VAL A 28 -6.31 4.79 -5.40
N ILE A 29 -6.58 5.30 -4.21
CA ILE A 29 -7.80 6.00 -3.82
C ILE A 29 -7.47 7.49 -3.58
N PRO A 30 -8.00 8.40 -4.40
CA PRO A 30 -7.82 9.83 -4.17
C PRO A 30 -8.76 10.32 -3.05
N PHE A 31 -8.22 10.93 -2.00
CA PHE A 31 -9.00 11.45 -0.88
C PHE A 31 -8.44 12.81 -0.40
N GLN A 32 -9.33 13.79 -0.23
CA GLN A 32 -8.99 15.16 0.21
C GLN A 32 -7.85 15.84 -0.60
N GLY A 33 -7.74 15.53 -1.89
CA GLY A 33 -6.68 16.06 -2.76
C GLY A 33 -5.30 15.41 -2.57
N LYS A 34 -5.25 14.27 -1.87
CA LYS A 34 -4.08 13.40 -1.73
C LYS A 34 -4.40 12.03 -2.32
N GLU A 35 -3.37 11.24 -2.58
CA GLU A 35 -3.51 9.88 -3.14
C GLU A 35 -3.15 8.86 -2.06
N PHE A 36 -3.93 7.79 -1.94
CA PHE A 36 -3.70 6.72 -0.98
C PHE A 36 -3.63 5.39 -1.70
N ALA A 37 -2.54 4.67 -1.54
CA ALA A 37 -2.35 3.32 -2.05
C ALA A 37 -2.77 2.29 -1.01
N VAL A 38 -3.63 1.35 -1.43
CA VAL A 38 -3.86 0.09 -0.73
C VAL A 38 -2.72 -0.85 -1.10
N LEU A 39 -1.97 -1.29 -0.10
CA LEU A 39 -0.78 -2.10 -0.21
C LEU A 39 -1.06 -3.47 0.42
N VAL A 40 -0.79 -4.54 -0.32
CA VAL A 40 -1.01 -5.92 0.13
C VAL A 40 0.34 -6.59 0.34
N SER A 41 0.59 -7.16 1.51
CA SER A 41 1.87 -7.80 1.81
C SER A 41 2.09 -8.99 0.89
N ILE A 42 3.31 -9.12 0.41
CA ILE A 42 3.68 -10.21 -0.49
C ILE A 42 4.24 -11.33 0.38
N PRO A 43 3.66 -12.54 0.35
CA PRO A 43 4.20 -13.67 1.09
C PRO A 43 5.62 -13.96 0.59
N THR A 44 6.56 -14.11 1.54
CA THR A 44 7.98 -14.27 1.18
C THR A 44 8.30 -15.67 0.68
N SER A 45 7.47 -16.66 1.03
CA SER A 45 7.56 -18.05 0.61
C SER A 45 6.18 -18.65 0.35
N GLU A 46 6.10 -19.69 -0.49
CA GLU A 46 4.85 -20.44 -0.74
C GLU A 46 4.32 -21.18 0.51
N ASP A 47 5.17 -21.35 1.53
CA ASP A 47 4.85 -21.93 2.84
C ASP A 47 4.50 -20.86 3.90
N ASP A 48 4.47 -19.57 3.54
CA ASP A 48 3.94 -18.53 4.45
C ASP A 48 2.42 -18.76 4.60
N GLU A 49 2.02 -19.41 5.70
CA GLU A 49 0.62 -19.54 6.11
C GLU A 49 0.07 -18.21 6.70
N GLU A 50 0.88 -17.16 6.72
CA GLU A 50 0.46 -15.84 7.18
C GLU A 50 -0.50 -15.21 6.16
N GLU A 51 -1.63 -14.72 6.65
CA GLU A 51 -2.59 -13.99 5.84
C GLU A 51 -1.92 -12.72 5.30
N PRO A 52 -2.13 -12.36 4.02
CA PRO A 52 -1.57 -11.13 3.48
C PRO A 52 -2.13 -9.93 4.27
N ASP A 53 -1.22 -9.14 4.83
CA ASP A 53 -1.54 -7.91 5.54
C ASP A 53 -1.87 -6.82 4.53
N ILE A 54 -3.05 -6.21 4.70
CA ILE A 54 -3.48 -5.07 3.88
C ILE A 54 -3.26 -3.81 4.69
N ILE A 55 -2.38 -2.95 4.21
CA ILE A 55 -2.10 -1.64 4.80
C ILE A 55 -2.48 -0.52 3.83
N LEU A 56 -2.80 0.64 4.38
CA LEU A 56 -2.99 1.84 3.59
C LEU A 56 -1.76 2.73 3.75
N ALA A 57 -1.24 3.22 2.63
CA ALA A 57 -0.17 4.20 2.59
C ALA A 57 -0.63 5.43 1.83
N ARG A 58 -0.30 6.62 2.33
CA ARG A 58 -0.50 7.86 1.60
C ARG A 58 0.68 8.07 0.66
N ILE A 59 0.38 8.37 -0.60
CA ILE A 59 1.36 8.79 -1.59
C ILE A 59 1.55 10.30 -1.44
N ASP A 60 2.72 10.70 -0.96
CA ASP A 60 3.22 12.06 -0.96
C ASP A 60 4.24 12.27 -2.09
N THR A 61 4.52 13.52 -2.41
CA THR A 61 5.57 13.86 -3.38
C THR A 61 6.72 14.51 -2.62
N ASP A 62 7.88 13.85 -2.60
CA ASP A 62 9.08 14.38 -1.95
C ASP A 62 9.66 15.59 -2.73
N GLU A 63 10.63 16.29 -2.15
CA GLU A 63 11.42 17.36 -2.75
C GLU A 63 12.04 17.00 -4.12
N ASN A 64 12.26 15.70 -4.40
CA ASN A 64 12.72 15.21 -5.70
C ASN A 64 11.63 15.01 -6.76
N GLY A 65 10.34 15.13 -6.39
CA GLY A 65 9.22 14.79 -7.25
C GLY A 65 8.94 13.29 -7.34
N GLU A 66 9.50 12.49 -6.43
CA GLU A 66 9.28 11.06 -6.32
C GLU A 66 8.13 10.75 -5.35
N ALA A 67 7.43 9.65 -5.60
CA ALA A 67 6.33 9.19 -4.76
C ALA A 67 6.89 8.61 -3.44
N GLU A 68 6.56 9.23 -2.32
CA GLU A 68 6.90 8.77 -0.98
C GLU A 68 5.67 8.15 -0.32
N TYR A 69 5.79 6.90 0.15
CA TYR A 69 4.70 6.19 0.81
C TYR A 69 4.82 6.39 2.32
N VAL A 70 3.94 7.23 2.87
CA VAL A 70 3.92 7.56 4.30
C VAL A 70 2.67 6.98 4.97
N PRO A 71 2.73 6.63 6.26
CA PRO A 71 1.54 6.17 6.97
C PRO A 71 0.48 7.28 7.01
N PRO A 72 -0.79 6.97 6.64
CA PRO A 72 -1.91 7.90 6.73
C PRO A 72 -2.24 8.18 8.21
N THR A 73 -2.97 9.28 8.48
CA THR A 73 -3.55 9.48 9.81
C THR A 73 -4.72 8.53 10.05
N ASP A 74 -5.09 8.27 11.31
CA ASP A 74 -6.22 7.40 11.67
C ASP A 74 -7.53 7.83 10.98
N ASP A 75 -7.83 9.15 10.96
CA ASP A 75 -8.98 9.71 10.23
C ASP A 75 -8.90 9.51 8.70
N GLU A 76 -7.70 9.54 8.13
CA GLU A 76 -7.50 9.33 6.69
C GLU A 76 -7.66 7.84 6.36
N TYR A 77 -7.14 6.96 7.22
CA TYR A 77 -7.27 5.52 7.12
C TYR A 77 -8.74 5.11 7.14
N ASP A 78 -9.50 5.51 8.16
CA ASP A 78 -10.91 5.14 8.31
C ASP A 78 -11.73 5.59 7.11
N ALA A 79 -11.55 6.85 6.67
CA ALA A 79 -12.28 7.38 5.53
C ALA A 79 -11.95 6.69 4.20
N VAL A 80 -10.68 6.37 3.96
CA VAL A 80 -10.25 5.69 2.72
C VAL A 80 -10.62 4.21 2.76
N ALA A 81 -10.56 3.57 3.93
CA ALA A 81 -11.02 2.21 4.13
C ALA A 81 -12.52 2.08 3.85
N ASP A 82 -13.34 3.04 4.31
CA ASP A 82 -14.78 3.08 4.02
C ASP A 82 -15.05 3.22 2.51
N ILE A 83 -14.24 4.04 1.81
CA ILE A 83 -14.30 4.15 0.34
C ILE A 83 -13.94 2.82 -0.33
N TYR A 84 -12.89 2.16 0.14
CA TYR A 84 -12.43 0.87 -0.40
C TYR A 84 -13.47 -0.23 -0.19
N ASP A 85 -14.09 -0.31 1.00
CA ASP A 85 -15.14 -1.28 1.32
C ASP A 85 -16.42 -1.04 0.49
N ALA A 86 -16.68 0.22 0.14
CA ALA A 86 -17.83 0.60 -0.69
C ALA A 86 -17.63 0.40 -2.21
N MET A 87 -16.43 0.03 -2.67
CA MET A 87 -16.11 -0.16 -4.11
C MET A 87 -16.62 -1.48 -4.70
#